data_AF-A0A257E2G2-F1
#
_entry.id   AF-A0A257E2G2-F1
#
_cell.length_a   1.000
_cell.length_b   1.000
_cell.length_c   1.000
_cell.angle_alpha   90.00
_cell.angle_beta   90.00
_cell.angle_gamma   90.00
#
_symmetry.space_group_name_H-M   'P 1'
#
loop_
_entity.id
_entity.type
_entity.pdbx_description
1 polymer ?
#
loop_
_entity_poly.entity_id
_entity_poly.type
_entity_poly.pdbx_seq_one_letter_code
_entity_poly.pdbx_strand_id
1 'polypeptide(L)' 'RLAFDRTRSKAIVGKLFNDLGKRYATREGGYLRILKCGFRAGDNAPMAYVELVDRATAGEAVSAE' A
#
# COMPACT_ATOMS: atom_id res chain seq x y z
N ARG A 1 -8.11 -20.70 5.17
CA ARG A 1 -8.69 -19.36 4.85
C ARG A 1 -7.61 -18.61 4.07
N LEU A 2 -7.77 -18.41 2.77
CA LEU A 2 -6.66 -18.06 1.85
C LEU A 2 -5.82 -16.84 2.26
N ALA A 3 -6.44 -15.73 2.64
CA ALA A 3 -5.70 -14.50 3.00
C ALA A 3 -4.82 -14.68 4.24
N PHE A 4 -5.30 -15.44 5.24
CA PHE A 4 -4.50 -15.77 6.41
C PHE A 4 -3.40 -16.78 6.09
N ASP A 5 -3.66 -17.74 5.20
CA ASP A 5 -2.67 -18.73 4.78
C ASP A 5 -1.46 -18.07 4.08
N ARG A 6 -1.67 -16.95 3.39
CA ARG A 6 -0.62 -16.16 2.71
C ARG A 6 0.11 -15.15 3.60
N THR A 7 -0.59 -14.53 4.55
CA THR A 7 -0.03 -13.43 5.37
C THR A 7 0.40 -13.87 6.77
N ARG A 8 -0.14 -15.00 7.27
CA ARG A 8 0.08 -15.55 8.61
C ARG A 8 -0.15 -14.57 9.76
N SER A 9 -0.92 -13.49 9.53
CA SER A 9 -1.17 -12.44 10.50
C SER A 9 -2.64 -12.06 10.56
N LYS A 10 -3.25 -12.23 11.73
CA LYS A 10 -4.66 -11.85 11.97
C LYS A 10 -4.86 -10.35 11.85
N ALA A 11 -3.88 -9.54 12.31
CA ALA A 11 -3.95 -8.09 12.24
C ALA A 11 -3.94 -7.59 10.78
N ILE A 12 -3.09 -8.16 9.93
CA ILE A 12 -3.04 -7.82 8.50
C ILE A 12 -4.34 -8.23 7.80
N VAL A 13 -4.87 -9.42 8.08
CA VAL A 13 -6.16 -9.86 7.55
C VAL A 13 -7.27 -8.90 7.98
N GLY A 14 -7.31 -8.48 9.25
CA GLY A 14 -8.26 -7.48 9.73
C GLY A 14 -8.20 -6.18 8.92
N LYS A 15 -7.00 -5.61 8.76
CA LYS A 15 -6.80 -4.38 7.97
C LYS A 15 -7.19 -4.53 6.50
N LEU A 16 -6.89 -5.68 5.88
CA LEU A 16 -7.22 -5.97 4.48
C LEU A 16 -8.74 -5.91 4.24
N PHE A 17 -9.54 -6.53 5.11
CA PHE A 17 -10.99 -6.62 4.89
C PHE A 17 -11.77 -5.46 5.51
N ASN A 18 -11.33 -4.91 6.64
CA ASN A 18 -12.07 -3.86 7.33
C ASN A 18 -11.84 -2.47 6.72
N ASP A 19 -10.62 -2.20 6.25
CA ASP A 19 -10.20 -0.86 5.80
C ASP A 19 -9.94 -0.84 4.29
N LEU A 20 -8.98 -1.66 3.82
CA LEU A 20 -8.52 -1.60 2.42
C LEU A 20 -9.58 -2.11 1.44
N GLY A 21 -10.32 -3.16 1.79
CA GLY A 21 -11.41 -3.68 0.97
C GLY A 21 -12.51 -2.65 0.74
N LYS A 22 -12.87 -1.87 1.77
CA LYS A 22 -13.83 -0.77 1.64
C LYS A 22 -13.26 0.37 0.79
N ARG A 23 -12.00 0.75 1.02
CA ARG A 23 -11.33 1.82 0.28
C ARG A 23 -11.32 1.59 -1.22
N TYR A 24 -11.12 0.35 -1.65
CA TYR A 24 -10.98 0.01 -3.08
C TYR A 24 -12.19 -0.71 -3.65
N ALA A 25 -13.36 -0.65 -3.00
CA ALA A 25 -14.54 -1.40 -3.42
C ALA A 25 -15.01 -1.08 -4.86
N THR A 26 -14.79 0.15 -5.32
CA THR A 26 -15.17 0.62 -6.66
C THR A 26 -14.02 0.61 -7.67
N ARG A 27 -12.81 0.26 -7.26
CA ARG A 27 -11.61 0.31 -8.11
C ARG A 27 -11.33 -1.06 -8.72
N GLU A 28 -11.37 -1.14 -10.05
CA GLU A 28 -11.10 -2.36 -10.80
C GLU A 28 -9.59 -2.56 -11.06
N GLY A 29 -8.86 -2.96 -10.02
CA GLY A 29 -7.41 -3.23 -10.12
C GLY A 29 -6.52 -1.99 -9.98
N GLY A 30 -5.20 -2.18 -10.11
CA GLY A 30 -4.24 -1.08 -9.97
C GLY A 30 -4.18 -0.48 -8.55
N TYR A 31 -4.13 -1.33 -7.52
CA TYR A 31 -4.11 -0.90 -6.11
C TYR A 31 -2.75 -0.37 -5.61
N LEU A 32 -1.70 -0.58 -6.42
CA LEU A 32 -0.32 -0.20 -6.09
C LEU A 32 0.23 0.79 -7.12
N ARG A 33 1.07 1.71 -6.66
CA ARG A 33 1.90 2.60 -7.48
C ARG A 33 3.37 2.33 -7.17
N ILE A 34 4.19 2.28 -8.22
CA ILE A 34 5.64 2.07 -8.13
C ILE A 34 6.35 3.35 -8.55
N LEU A 35 7.25 3.86 -7.71
CA LEU A 35 8.04 5.05 -7.95
C LEU A 35 9.52 4.68 -7.91
N LYS A 36 10.21 4.78 -9.05
CA LYS A 36 11.66 4.50 -9.12
C LYS A 36 12.43 5.55 -8.30
N CYS A 37 13.40 5.13 -7.49
CA CYS A 37 14.16 6.01 -6.62
C CYS A 37 15.69 5.83 -6.75
N GLY A 38 16.16 5.57 -7.97
CA GLY A 38 17.57 5.48 -8.28
C GLY A 38 18.18 4.12 -7.90
N PHE A 39 19.44 4.14 -7.48
CA PHE A 39 20.20 2.94 -7.18
C PHE A 39 20.71 2.94 -5.73
N ARG A 40 20.73 1.77 -5.11
CA ARG A 40 21.21 1.59 -3.74
C ARG A 40 22.73 1.77 -3.67
N ALA A 41 23.19 2.51 -2.66
CA ALA A 41 24.61 2.69 -2.41
C ALA A 41 25.26 1.36 -2.01
N GLY A 42 26.42 1.06 -2.60
CA GLY A 42 27.23 -0.13 -2.29
C GLY A 42 27.10 -1.27 -3.30
N ASP A 43 25.90 -1.51 -3.84
CA ASP A 43 25.66 -2.60 -4.80
C ASP A 43 25.00 -2.15 -6.11
N ASN A 44 24.70 -0.85 -6.24
CA ASN A 44 24.05 -0.25 -7.41
C ASN A 44 22.75 -0.98 -7.81
N ALA A 45 22.01 -1.54 -6.84
CA ALA A 45 20.75 -2.21 -7.11
C ALA A 45 19.65 -1.18 -7.45
N PRO A 46 18.85 -1.36 -8.52
CA PRO A 46 17.76 -0.44 -8.85
C PRO A 46 16.66 -0.48 -7.79
N MET A 47 16.33 0.67 -7.23
CA MET A 47 15.38 0.81 -6.13
C MET A 47 14.06 1.45 -6.58
N ALA A 48 12.99 1.10 -5.88
CA ALA A 48 11.69 1.73 -6.04
C ALA A 48 10.90 1.74 -4.72
N TYR A 49 10.07 2.76 -4.54
CA TYR A 49 9.01 2.77 -3.54
C TYR A 49 7.76 2.13 -4.09
N VAL A 50 7.09 1.32 -3.29
CA VAL A 50 5.77 0.77 -3.57
C VAL A 50 4.80 1.37 -2.58
N GLU A 51 3.76 2.02 -3.10
CA GLU A 51 2.71 2.63 -2.28
C GLU A 51 1.32 2.14 -2.67
N LEU A 52 0.41 2.16 -1.70
CA LEU A 52 -1.01 1.98 -1.93
C LEU A 52 -1.56 3.24 -2.61
N VAL A 53 -2.34 3.05 -3.67
CA VAL A 53 -3.04 4.16 -4.36
C VAL A 53 -4.09 4.76 -3.40
N ASP A 54 -4.39 6.05 -3.50
CA ASP A 54 -5.36 6.71 -2.59
C ASP A 54 -4.96 6.63 -1.10
N ARG A 55 -3.65 6.49 -0.80
CA ARG A 55 -3.16 6.69 0.58
C ARG A 55 -3.27 8.16 0.92
N ALA A 56 -3.79 8.47 2.11
CA ALA A 56 -3.77 9.83 2.64
C ALA A 56 -2.31 10.30 2.69
N THR A 57 -2.01 11.38 1.98
CA THR A 57 -0.71 12.03 2.09
C THR A 57 -0.72 12.91 3.34
N ALA A 58 0.40 13.00 4.05
CA ALA A 58 0.49 13.77 5.30
C ALA A 58 0.14 15.27 5.14
N GLY A 59 -0.03 15.76 3.90
CA GLY A 59 -0.48 17.12 3.59
C GLY A 59 -2.01 17.31 3.47
N GLU A 60 -2.81 16.26 3.29
CA GLU A 60 -4.28 16.38 3.19
C GLU A 60 -4.98 16.32 4.56
N ALA A 61 -4.28 15.84 5.60
CA ALA A 61 -4.80 15.81 6.96
C ALA A 61 -4.81 17.20 7.65
N VAL A 62 -4.25 18.23 7.00
CA VAL A 62 -4.14 19.60 7.55
C VAL A 62 -5.07 20.60 6.86
N SER A 63 -5.74 20.22 5.77
CA SER A 63 -6.60 21.11 4.96
C SER A 63 -8.10 20.80 5.09
N ALA A 64 -8.47 19.94 6.03
CA ALA A 64 -9.85 19.67 6.40
C ALA A 64 -10.13 20.22 7.81
N GLU A 65 -9.89 21.52 7.98
CA GLU A 65 -10.43 22.33 9.07
C GLU A 65 -10.73 23.74 8.54
#